data_AF-A0A534BL03-F1
#
_entry.id   AF-A0A534BL03-F1
#
_cell.length_a   1.000
_cell.length_b   1.000
_cell.length_c   1.000
_cell.angle_alpha   90.00
_cell.angle_beta   90.00
_cell.angle_gamma   90.00
#
_symmetry.space_group_name_H-M   'P 1'
#
loop_
_entity.id
_entity.type
_entity.pdbx_description
1 polymer ?
#
loop_
_entity_poly.entity_id
_entity_poly.type
_entity_poly.pdbx_seq_one_letter_code
_entity_poly.pdbx_strand_id
1 'polypeptide(L)'
;MSLVFAGICSHAPGITGRASMADPALREPFYAAYRRLGERLIAARPDALVVVAAEHFANFFMNNMPSFAIGMADRYSGPIEDPGWLGIPRTSVPGNAALSQQLIGEIMQTVDVAFAEEWKFDHGIMVPLSFLTPAYDLPVVPV
;
A
#
# COMPACT_ATOMS: atom_id res chain seq x y z
N MET A 1 5.92 -0.15 20.53
CA MET A 1 5.90 -0.70 19.15
C MET A 1 7.33 -0.88 18.68
N SER A 2 7.66 -1.99 18.02
CA SER A 2 8.99 -2.22 17.43
C SER A 2 8.89 -2.28 15.91
N LEU A 3 9.81 -1.63 15.21
CA LEU A 3 9.97 -1.78 13.77
C LEU A 3 10.77 -3.06 13.50
N VAL A 4 10.11 -4.07 12.93
CA VAL A 4 10.73 -5.38 12.64
C VAL A 4 11.21 -5.51 11.19
N PHE A 5 10.75 -4.63 10.31
CA PHE A 5 11.07 -4.66 8.89
C PHE A 5 10.94 -3.26 8.27
N ALA A 6 11.81 -2.95 7.32
CA ALA A 6 11.68 -1.78 6.45
C ALA A 6 12.13 -2.17 5.04
N GLY A 7 11.41 -1.68 4.03
CA GLY A 7 11.70 -1.96 2.63
C GLY A 7 11.16 -0.86 1.72
N ILE A 8 11.71 -0.80 0.51
CA ILE A 8 11.25 0.10 -0.54
C ILE A 8 11.07 -0.70 -1.82
N CYS A 9 10.05 -0.37 -2.59
CA CYS A 9 9.82 -0.94 -3.91
C CYS A 9 9.07 0.07 -4.78
N SER A 10 9.09 -0.13 -6.10
CA SER A 10 8.30 0.69 -7.01
C SER A 10 6.80 0.34 -6.90
N HIS A 11 5.94 1.24 -7.31
CA HIS A 11 4.50 1.00 -7.40
C HIS A 11 3.92 1.33 -8.78
N ALA A 12 4.78 1.53 -9.79
CA ALA A 12 4.32 1.97 -11.10
C ALA A 12 3.24 1.01 -11.66
N PRO A 13 2.11 1.51 -12.17
CA PRO A 13 0.96 0.65 -12.53
C PRO A 13 1.28 -0.28 -13.71
N GLY A 14 2.25 0.10 -14.56
CA GLY A 14 2.74 -0.74 -15.64
C GLY A 14 3.43 -2.02 -15.20
N ILE A 15 3.86 -2.12 -13.92
CA ILE A 15 4.48 -3.31 -13.35
C ILE A 15 3.54 -4.51 -13.50
N THR A 16 2.25 -4.34 -13.21
CA THR A 16 1.23 -5.38 -13.34
C THR A 16 0.38 -5.19 -14.59
N GLY A 17 -0.10 -3.97 -14.84
CA GLY A 17 -1.09 -3.67 -15.89
C GLY A 17 -0.53 -3.72 -17.32
N ARG A 18 0.79 -3.67 -17.48
CA ARG A 18 1.46 -3.75 -18.80
C ARG A 18 2.62 -4.74 -18.79
N ALA A 19 2.56 -5.73 -17.90
CA ALA A 19 3.59 -6.74 -17.71
C ALA A 19 3.98 -7.46 -19.01
N SER A 20 3.04 -7.67 -19.93
CA SER A 20 3.28 -8.32 -21.22
C SER A 20 4.10 -7.50 -22.21
N MET A 21 4.23 -6.18 -21.99
CA MET A 21 5.01 -5.28 -22.84
C MET A 21 6.49 -5.24 -22.46
N ALA A 22 6.86 -5.75 -21.29
CA ALA A 22 8.24 -5.81 -20.82
C ALA A 22 8.93 -7.07 -21.36
N ASP A 23 10.21 -6.95 -21.69
CA ASP A 23 11.06 -8.11 -22.00
C ASP A 23 11.06 -9.09 -20.81
N PRO A 24 10.65 -10.36 -21.00
CA PRO A 24 10.67 -11.35 -19.93
C PRO A 24 12.03 -11.49 -19.23
N ALA A 25 13.14 -11.30 -19.95
CA ALA A 25 14.48 -11.37 -19.37
C ALA A 25 14.76 -10.27 -18.33
N LEU A 26 14.04 -9.14 -18.40
CA LEU A 26 14.10 -8.06 -17.41
C LEU A 26 12.99 -8.19 -16.36
N ARG A 27 11.79 -8.59 -16.79
CA ARG A 27 10.61 -8.68 -15.92
C ARG A 27 10.72 -9.78 -14.87
N GLU A 28 11.18 -10.98 -15.25
CA GLU A 28 11.19 -12.11 -14.32
C GLU A 28 12.17 -11.91 -13.14
N PRO A 29 13.42 -11.42 -13.34
CA PRO A 29 14.30 -11.07 -12.22
C PRO A 29 13.72 -9.96 -11.33
N PHE A 30 13.03 -8.97 -11.93
CA PHE A 30 12.37 -7.91 -11.19
C PHE A 30 11.26 -8.47 -10.28
N TYR A 31 10.39 -9.33 -10.80
CA TYR A 31 9.36 -10.00 -9.98
C TYR A 31 9.95 -10.95 -8.94
N ALA A 32 11.03 -11.64 -9.25
CA ALA A 32 11.73 -12.47 -8.27
C ALA A 32 12.26 -11.63 -7.09
N ALA A 33 12.76 -10.42 -7.34
CA ALA A 33 13.18 -9.50 -6.29
C ALA A 33 12.01 -9.06 -5.39
N TYR A 34 10.84 -8.78 -5.97
CA TYR A 34 9.61 -8.49 -5.21
C TYR A 34 9.18 -9.66 -4.33
N ARG A 35 9.14 -10.88 -4.87
CA ARG A 35 8.77 -12.08 -4.09
C ARG A 35 9.73 -12.30 -2.94
N ARG A 36 11.04 -12.15 -3.16
CA ARG A 36 12.05 -12.22 -2.10
C ARG A 36 11.89 -11.14 -1.04
N LEU A 37 11.45 -9.93 -1.43
CA LEU A 37 11.12 -8.88 -0.46
C LEU A 37 9.91 -9.27 0.38
N GLY A 38 8.86 -9.85 -0.23
CA GLY A 38 7.69 -10.40 0.44
C GLY A 38 8.04 -11.52 1.43
N GLU A 39 8.87 -12.48 1.02
CA GLU A 39 9.37 -13.55 1.89
C GLU A 39 10.07 -13.00 3.13
N ARG A 40 10.92 -11.98 2.97
CA ARG A 40 11.62 -11.33 4.08
C ARG A 40 10.67 -10.56 4.99
N LEU A 41 9.67 -9.88 4.42
CA LEU A 41 8.63 -9.18 5.17
C LEU A 41 7.85 -10.18 6.05
N ILE A 42 7.34 -11.27 5.47
CA ILE A 42 6.58 -12.28 6.20
C ILE A 42 7.44 -12.98 7.26
N ALA A 43 8.71 -13.28 6.96
CA ALA A 43 9.64 -13.87 7.92
C ALA A 43 9.90 -12.98 9.15
N ALA A 44 9.77 -11.65 9.01
CA ALA A 44 9.88 -10.71 10.13
C ALA A 44 8.65 -10.72 11.04
N ARG A 45 7.54 -11.36 10.64
CA ARG A 45 6.27 -11.49 11.37
C ARG A 45 5.72 -10.14 11.88
N PRO A 46 5.46 -9.16 10.99
CA PRO A 46 4.80 -7.93 11.38
C PRO A 46 3.33 -8.20 11.77
N ASP A 47 2.81 -7.44 12.73
CA ASP A 47 1.38 -7.43 13.07
C ASP A 47 0.58 -6.45 12.18
N ALA A 48 1.25 -5.47 11.58
CA ALA A 48 0.69 -4.51 10.64
C ALA A 48 1.78 -3.94 9.73
N LEU A 49 1.39 -3.43 8.56
CA LEU A 49 2.25 -2.77 7.59
C LEU A 49 1.86 -1.30 7.46
N VAL A 50 2.78 -0.38 7.74
CA VAL A 50 2.64 1.02 7.37
C VAL A 50 3.13 1.18 5.93
N VAL A 51 2.25 1.56 5.01
CA VAL A 51 2.58 1.75 3.59
C VAL A 51 2.59 3.24 3.30
N VAL A 52 3.78 3.80 3.11
CA VAL A 52 3.94 5.20 2.68
C VAL A 52 3.94 5.23 1.16
N ALA A 53 2.94 5.87 0.55
CA ALA A 53 2.80 5.96 -0.89
C ALA A 53 2.28 7.35 -1.33
N ALA A 54 2.70 7.77 -2.52
CA ALA A 54 2.10 8.93 -3.15
C ALA A 54 0.67 8.62 -3.57
N GLU A 55 -0.18 9.64 -3.50
CA GLU A 55 -1.53 9.59 -4.00
C GLU A 55 -1.57 10.04 -5.48
N HIS A 56 -2.37 9.36 -6.31
CA HIS A 56 -2.41 9.56 -7.76
C HIS A 56 -3.73 10.17 -8.27
N PHE A 57 -4.31 11.08 -7.52
CA PHE A 57 -5.61 11.73 -7.75
C PHE A 57 -6.80 10.76 -7.83
N ALA A 58 -6.73 9.71 -7.03
CA ALA A 58 -7.74 8.67 -6.86
C ALA A 58 -8.74 8.98 -5.73
N ASN A 59 -8.26 9.42 -4.58
CA ASN A 59 -9.04 9.73 -3.38
C ASN A 59 -8.93 11.22 -2.99
N PHE A 60 -7.75 11.82 -3.17
CA PHE A 60 -7.50 13.22 -2.87
C PHE A 60 -7.29 14.00 -4.17
N PHE A 61 -7.84 15.20 -4.25
CA PHE A 61 -7.80 16.02 -5.47
C PHE A 61 -7.24 17.38 -5.15
N MET A 62 -6.90 18.17 -6.18
CA MET A 62 -6.26 19.49 -6.00
C MET A 62 -7.03 20.46 -5.09
N ASN A 63 -8.34 20.29 -4.94
CA ASN A 63 -9.18 21.09 -4.05
C ASN A 63 -9.20 20.61 -2.59
N ASN A 64 -8.62 19.45 -2.28
CA ASN A 64 -8.56 18.85 -0.94
C ASN A 64 -7.38 17.86 -0.84
N MET A 65 -6.17 18.32 -1.18
CA MET A 65 -4.94 17.51 -1.16
C MET A 65 -4.13 17.83 0.11
N PRO A 66 -4.08 16.92 1.10
CA PRO A 66 -3.24 17.12 2.27
C PRO A 66 -1.76 16.86 1.95
N SER A 67 -0.85 17.50 2.69
CA SER A 67 0.59 17.20 2.61
C SER A 67 0.92 15.79 3.10
N PHE A 68 0.21 15.34 4.14
CA PHE A 68 0.27 14.00 4.71
C PHE A 68 -1.14 13.57 5.10
N ALA A 69 -1.52 12.33 4.76
CA ALA A 69 -2.76 11.71 5.20
C ALA A 69 -2.46 10.36 5.82
N ILE A 70 -3.22 9.94 6.84
CA ILE A 70 -3.12 8.59 7.39
C ILE A 70 -4.50 7.95 7.38
N GLY A 71 -4.58 6.73 6.87
CA GLY A 71 -5.82 5.96 6.96
C GLY A 71 -6.06 5.43 8.36
N MET A 72 -7.32 5.45 8.82
CA MET A 72 -7.73 4.94 10.13
C MET A 72 -8.97 4.02 10.10
N ALA A 73 -9.19 3.31 9.00
CA ALA A 73 -10.28 2.37 8.84
C ALA A 73 -9.89 0.97 9.33
N ASP A 74 -10.87 0.16 9.74
CA ASP A 74 -10.69 -1.26 10.01
C ASP A 74 -10.53 -2.11 8.73
N ARG A 75 -10.90 -1.54 7.59
CA ARG A 75 -10.88 -2.24 6.31
C ARG A 75 -10.82 -1.26 5.15
N TYR A 76 -10.08 -1.66 4.12
CA TYR A 76 -9.95 -0.94 2.87
C TYR A 76 -10.37 -1.80 1.69
N SER A 77 -10.61 -1.16 0.56
CA SER A 77 -10.87 -1.84 -0.72
C SER A 77 -9.97 -1.26 -1.80
N GLY A 78 -9.45 -2.10 -2.69
CA GLY A 78 -8.69 -1.66 -3.85
C GLY A 78 -8.49 -2.80 -4.87
N PRO A 79 -7.98 -2.52 -6.08
CA PRO A 79 -7.66 -1.19 -6.57
C PRO A 79 -8.91 -0.33 -6.83
N ILE A 80 -8.76 0.98 -6.68
CA ILE A 80 -9.75 1.96 -7.13
C ILE A 80 -9.81 2.01 -8.66
N GLU A 81 -8.68 1.80 -9.33
CA GLU A 81 -8.58 1.70 -10.78
C GLU A 81 -9.35 0.49 -11.32
N ASP A 82 -9.53 0.47 -12.64
CA ASP A 82 -10.09 -0.69 -13.32
C ASP A 82 -9.17 -1.93 -13.13
N PRO A 83 -9.69 -3.07 -12.63
CA PRO A 83 -8.90 -4.28 -12.43
C PRO A 83 -8.28 -4.86 -13.71
N GLY A 84 -8.94 -4.70 -14.85
CA GLY A 84 -8.42 -5.13 -16.14
C GLY A 84 -7.25 -4.25 -16.61
N TRP A 85 -7.31 -2.96 -16.30
CA TRP A 85 -6.21 -2.02 -16.56
C TRP A 85 -5.01 -2.24 -15.64
N LEU A 86 -5.23 -2.45 -14.35
CA LEU A 86 -4.13 -2.64 -13.39
C LEU A 86 -3.60 -4.08 -13.37
N GLY A 87 -4.41 -5.07 -13.78
CA GLY A 87 -4.06 -6.48 -13.67
C GLY A 87 -4.09 -7.02 -12.23
N ILE A 88 -4.84 -6.36 -11.33
CA ILE A 88 -5.01 -6.75 -9.92
C ILE A 88 -6.52 -6.77 -9.62
N PRO A 89 -7.08 -7.88 -9.10
CA PRO A 89 -8.50 -7.97 -8.79
C PRO A 89 -8.88 -7.08 -7.60
N ARG A 90 -10.14 -6.62 -7.58
CA ARG A 90 -10.70 -5.94 -6.41
C ARG A 90 -10.68 -6.86 -5.21
N THR A 91 -10.01 -6.41 -4.17
CA THR A 91 -9.76 -7.13 -2.94
C THR A 91 -10.04 -6.21 -1.77
N SER A 92 -10.42 -6.79 -0.64
CA SER A 92 -10.48 -6.05 0.61
C SER A 92 -9.30 -6.42 1.48
N VAL A 93 -8.70 -5.40 2.07
CA VAL A 93 -7.49 -5.50 2.88
C VAL A 93 -7.85 -5.07 4.31
N PRO A 94 -7.46 -5.82 5.35
CA PRO A 94 -7.66 -5.38 6.72
C PRO A 94 -6.88 -4.09 6.98
N GLY A 95 -7.50 -3.18 7.71
CA GLY A 95 -6.82 -2.04 8.33
C GLY A 95 -6.54 -2.32 9.81
N ASN A 96 -6.03 -1.32 10.52
CA ASN A 96 -5.84 -1.38 11.96
C ASN A 96 -6.18 -0.03 12.59
N ALA A 97 -7.48 0.25 12.76
CA ALA A 97 -7.96 1.55 13.22
C ALA A 97 -7.37 1.93 14.59
N ALA A 98 -7.26 0.97 15.52
CA ALA A 98 -6.67 1.20 16.84
C ALA A 98 -5.20 1.65 16.74
N LEU A 99 -4.39 0.98 15.91
CA LEU A 99 -3.01 1.39 15.65
C LEU A 99 -2.96 2.76 14.97
N SER A 100 -3.78 2.99 13.95
CA SER A 100 -3.84 4.27 13.25
C SER A 100 -4.16 5.42 14.21
N GLN A 101 -5.14 5.28 15.09
CA GLN A 101 -5.50 6.30 16.08
C GLN A 101 -4.33 6.62 17.02
N GLN A 102 -3.60 5.60 17.48
CA GLN A 102 -2.40 5.81 18.30
C GLN A 102 -1.31 6.57 17.54
N LEU A 103 -1.01 6.17 16.30
CA LEU A 103 0.00 6.83 15.47
C LEU A 103 -0.38 8.28 15.16
N ILE A 104 -1.63 8.52 14.75
CA ILE A 104 -2.15 9.85 14.42
C ILE A 104 -2.09 10.75 15.66
N GLY A 105 -2.53 10.28 16.83
CA GLY A 105 -2.51 11.06 18.07
C GLY A 105 -1.10 11.56 18.45
N GLU A 106 -0.09 10.70 18.30
CA GLU A 106 1.32 11.06 18.54
C GLU A 106 1.89 11.98 17.46
N ILE A 107 1.63 11.68 16.18
CA ILE A 107 2.14 12.47 15.04
C ILE A 107 1.59 13.90 15.09
N MET A 108 0.30 14.06 15.41
CA MET A 108 -0.36 15.37 15.52
C MET A 108 0.23 16.28 16.62
N GLN A 109 1.07 15.77 17.52
CA GLN A 109 1.79 16.63 18.47
C GLN A 109 2.87 17.48 17.81
N THR A 110 3.34 17.11 16.61
CA THR A 110 4.49 17.76 15.94
C THR A 110 4.33 17.96 14.43
N VAL A 111 3.35 17.30 13.79
CA VAL A 111 3.11 17.37 12.35
C VAL A 111 1.62 17.57 12.10
N ASP A 112 1.28 18.54 11.24
CA ASP A 112 -0.08 18.72 10.73
C ASP A 112 -0.42 17.60 9.74
N VAL A 113 -1.15 16.58 10.22
CA VAL A 113 -1.54 15.40 9.42
C VAL A 113 -3.06 15.32 9.28
N ALA A 114 -3.52 15.02 8.06
CA ALA A 114 -4.91 14.68 7.81
C ALA A 114 -5.16 13.19 8.07
N PHE A 115 -6.41 12.79 8.27
CA PHE A 115 -6.77 11.39 8.42
C PHE A 115 -8.05 11.03 7.67
N ALA A 116 -8.16 9.77 7.25
CA ALA A 116 -9.29 9.26 6.47
C ALA A 116 -9.78 7.91 6.97
N GLU A 117 -11.09 7.81 7.23
CA GLU A 117 -11.78 6.55 7.54
C GLU A 117 -12.30 5.83 6.29
N GLU A 118 -12.33 6.51 5.14
CA GLU A 118 -12.69 5.94 3.85
C GLU A 118 -11.58 6.24 2.83
N TRP A 119 -10.78 5.21 2.50
CA TRP A 119 -9.73 5.30 1.49
C TRP A 119 -9.79 4.06 0.60
N LYS A 120 -9.88 4.25 -0.72
CA LYS A 120 -9.75 3.15 -1.68
C LYS A 120 -8.30 3.05 -2.15
N PHE A 121 -7.65 1.91 -1.94
CA PHE A 121 -6.25 1.74 -2.33
C PHE A 121 -6.13 1.86 -3.85
N ASP A 122 -5.20 2.71 -4.29
CA ASP A 122 -4.83 2.86 -5.69
C ASP A 122 -3.65 1.92 -6.03
N HIS A 123 -3.12 2.02 -7.25
CA HIS A 123 -1.95 1.26 -7.66
C HIS A 123 -0.71 1.53 -6.78
N GLY A 124 -0.61 2.71 -6.18
CA GLY A 124 0.46 3.11 -5.27
C GLY A 124 0.63 2.15 -4.09
N ILE A 125 -0.48 1.58 -3.63
CA ILE A 125 -0.53 0.58 -2.54
C ILE A 125 -0.75 -0.82 -3.09
N MET A 126 -1.68 -1.01 -4.03
CA MET A 126 -2.09 -2.35 -4.49
C MET A 126 -1.00 -3.08 -5.27
N VAL A 127 -0.16 -2.38 -6.04
CA VAL A 127 0.95 -3.01 -6.77
C VAL A 127 1.95 -3.64 -5.79
N PRO A 128 2.52 -2.92 -4.81
CA PRO A 128 3.34 -3.53 -3.77
C PRO A 128 2.66 -4.70 -3.05
N LEU A 129 1.42 -4.53 -2.58
CA LEU A 129 0.72 -5.58 -1.82
C LEU A 129 0.52 -6.87 -2.63
N SER A 130 0.25 -6.77 -3.93
CA SER A 130 0.06 -7.94 -4.81
C SER A 130 1.30 -8.85 -4.92
N PHE A 131 2.48 -8.33 -4.59
CA PHE A 131 3.70 -9.12 -4.54
C PHE A 131 4.14 -9.46 -3.11
N LEU A 132 4.03 -8.51 -2.18
CA LEU A 132 4.60 -8.64 -0.84
C LEU A 132 3.70 -9.43 0.11
N THR A 133 2.39 -9.27 -0.03
CA THR A 133 1.37 -9.90 0.82
C THR A 133 0.17 -10.34 -0.04
N PRO A 134 0.36 -11.26 -1.00
CA PRO A 134 -0.67 -11.61 -2.00
C PRO A 134 -1.92 -12.29 -1.42
N ALA A 135 -1.89 -12.70 -0.14
CA ALA A 135 -3.07 -13.17 0.59
C ALA A 135 -3.95 -12.02 1.10
N TYR A 136 -3.44 -10.78 1.12
CA TYR A 136 -4.13 -9.57 1.60
C TYR A 136 -4.70 -9.71 3.03
N ASP A 137 -3.99 -10.42 3.90
CA ASP A 137 -4.38 -10.77 5.26
C ASP A 137 -3.59 -10.02 6.34
N LEU A 138 -2.53 -9.29 5.97
CA LEU A 138 -1.77 -8.42 6.86
C LEU A 138 -2.45 -7.04 6.98
N PRO A 139 -2.77 -6.55 8.19
CA PRO A 139 -3.34 -5.22 8.38
C PRO A 139 -2.46 -4.11 7.80
N VAL A 140 -3.07 -3.16 7.09
CA VAL A 140 -2.37 -2.02 6.46
C VAL A 140 -2.81 -0.69 7.08
N VAL A 141 -1.84 0.17 7.39
CA VAL A 141 -2.04 1.58 7.69
C VAL A 141 -1.45 2.39 6.52
N PRO A 142 -2.28 2.96 5.63
CA PRO A 142 -1.78 3.76 4.51
C PRO A 142 -1.36 5.14 5.01
N VAL A 143 -0.28 5.66 4.43
CA VAL A 143 0.27 7.01 4.67
C VAL A 143 0.59 7.66 3.34
#